data_AF-A0A381YZ35-F1
#
_entry.id   AF-A0A381YZ35-F1
#
_cell.length_a   1.000
_cell.length_b   1.000
_cell.length_c   1.000
_cell.angle_alpha   90.00
_cell.angle_beta   90.00
_cell.angle_gamma   90.00
#
_symmetry.space_group_name_H-M   'P 1'
#
loop_
_entity.id
_entity.type
_entity.pdbx_description
1 polymer ?
#
loop_
_entity_poly.entity_id
_entity_poly.type
_entity_poly.pdbx_seq_one_letter_code
_entity_poly.pdbx_strand_id
1 'polypeptide(L)'
;MEQLEHPLWIVDTANAVFGPFIAALLGLLGFDLSHAEHVIPNYLVISGLIVVAVMVGCLLIKSRLSVEHPGRVQLLLEDGLSALYGLLDDTVGPKGRRYATLVGTVGLFILLSNLSGLVPGLMAPTSNINVTLGCAITVFVYYHFHGVKEQGVV
;
A
#
# COMPACT_ATOMS: atom_id res chain seq x y z
N MET A 1 15.34 19.77 4.26
CA MET A 1 15.98 18.58 4.86
C MET A 1 15.92 17.49 3.81
N GLU A 2 16.71 17.65 2.75
CA GLU A 2 16.44 17.11 1.39
C GLU A 2 17.70 16.49 0.77
N GLN A 3 18.65 16.03 1.60
CA GLN A 3 19.99 15.62 1.14
C GLN A 3 20.50 14.33 1.77
N LEU A 4 19.66 13.31 1.85
CA LEU A 4 20.12 11.93 2.08
C LEU A 4 19.36 10.95 1.17
N GLU A 5 19.22 11.31 -0.11
CA GLU A 5 18.89 10.31 -1.14
C GLU A 5 20.16 9.55 -1.48
N HIS A 6 20.47 8.53 -0.68
CA HIS A 6 21.36 7.48 -1.18
C HIS A 6 20.69 6.90 -2.42
N PRO A 7 21.38 6.82 -3.58
CA PRO A 7 20.85 6.16 -4.76
C PRO A 7 20.54 4.72 -4.37
N LEU A 8 19.26 4.45 -4.19
CA LEU A 8 18.78 3.13 -3.90
C LEU A 8 18.96 2.34 -5.19
N TRP A 9 19.88 1.40 -5.20
CA TRP A 9 20.12 0.50 -6.34
C TRP A 9 18.82 -0.10 -6.90
N ILE A 10 17.81 -0.32 -6.04
CA ILE A 10 16.46 -0.78 -6.41
C ILE A 10 15.72 0.25 -7.27
N VAL A 11 15.81 1.53 -6.93
CA VAL A 11 15.21 2.64 -7.68
C VAL A 11 15.90 2.80 -9.02
N ASP A 12 17.23 2.76 -9.04
CA ASP A 12 18.00 2.85 -10.28
C ASP A 12 17.68 1.68 -11.21
N THR A 13 17.59 0.47 -10.66
CA THR A 13 17.21 -0.73 -11.42
C THR A 13 15.77 -0.62 -11.93
N ALA A 14 14.83 -0.18 -11.10
CA ALA A 14 13.44 0.01 -11.51
C ALA A 14 13.30 1.07 -12.61
N ASN A 15 14.02 2.18 -12.49
CA ASN A 15 14.06 3.23 -13.51
C ASN A 15 14.78 2.75 -14.78
N ALA A 16 15.83 1.93 -14.69
CA ALA A 16 16.48 1.36 -15.87
C ALA A 16 15.56 0.39 -16.63
N VAL A 17 14.78 -0.42 -15.92
CA VAL A 17 13.88 -1.42 -16.52
C VAL A 17 12.60 -0.78 -17.04
N PHE A 18 11.94 0.06 -16.25
CA PHE A 18 10.62 0.60 -16.55
C PHE A 18 10.64 2.06 -17.03
N GLY A 19 11.70 2.82 -16.73
CA GLY A 19 11.81 4.24 -17.05
C GLY A 19 11.72 4.53 -18.55
N PRO A 20 12.44 3.84 -19.46
CA PRO A 20 12.33 4.08 -20.89
C PRO A 20 10.92 3.83 -21.44
N PHE A 21 10.26 2.79 -20.94
CA PHE A 21 8.88 2.47 -21.32
C PHE A 21 7.89 3.54 -20.84
N ILE A 22 7.99 3.94 -19.58
CA ILE A 22 7.13 4.97 -18.98
C ILE A 22 7.40 6.34 -19.60
N ALA A 23 8.65 6.69 -19.86
CA ALA A 23 9.04 7.92 -20.55
C ALA A 23 8.51 7.96 -21.98
N ALA A 24 8.55 6.85 -22.72
CA ALA A 24 7.94 6.77 -24.04
C ALA A 24 6.42 6.97 -23.99
N LEU A 25 5.75 6.36 -23.01
CA LEU A 25 4.29 6.47 -22.82
C LEU A 25 3.88 7.90 -22.42
N LEU A 26 4.62 8.52 -21.50
CA LEU A 26 4.39 9.90 -21.05
C LEU A 26 4.77 10.93 -22.13
N GLY A 27 5.79 10.63 -22.94
CA GLY A 27 6.16 11.43 -24.11
C GLY A 27 5.08 11.44 -25.17
N LEU A 28 4.36 10.32 -25.37
CA LEU A 28 3.17 10.28 -26.24
C LEU A 28 2.01 11.15 -25.72
N LEU A 29 1.96 11.40 -24.41
CA LEU A 29 1.00 12.30 -23.77
C LEU A 29 1.48 13.76 -23.73
N GLY A 30 2.66 14.07 -24.28
CA GLY A 30 3.21 15.42 -24.37
C GLY A 30 3.98 15.89 -23.12
N PHE A 31 4.35 14.99 -22.21
CA PHE A 31 5.15 15.34 -21.04
C PHE A 31 6.65 15.20 -21.35
N ASP A 32 7.39 16.30 -21.26
CA ASP A 32 8.85 16.31 -21.42
C ASP A 32 9.54 16.00 -20.09
N LEU A 33 10.00 14.76 -19.96
CA LEU A 33 10.62 14.22 -18.74
C LEU A 33 12.15 14.31 -18.77
N SER A 34 12.74 14.98 -19.77
CA SER A 34 14.19 15.04 -19.97
C SER A 34 14.98 15.71 -18.84
N HIS A 35 14.30 16.36 -17.88
CA HIS A 35 14.92 17.04 -16.73
C HIS A 35 14.71 16.33 -15.37
N ALA A 36 13.98 15.20 -15.34
CA ALA A 36 13.79 14.45 -14.10
C ALA A 36 14.93 13.42 -13.95
N GLU A 37 15.74 13.52 -12.88
CA GLU A 37 16.80 12.52 -12.57
C GLU A 37 16.23 11.10 -12.47
N HIS A 38 15.00 10.97 -11.95
CA HIS A 38 14.24 9.73 -11.96
C HIS A 38 12.84 9.97 -12.52
N VAL A 39 12.50 9.24 -13.59
CA VAL A 39 11.14 9.22 -14.17
C VAL A 39 10.14 8.68 -13.15
N ILE A 40 10.56 7.72 -12.33
CA ILE A 40 9.79 7.11 -11.26
C ILE A 40 10.38 7.50 -9.90
N PRO A 41 9.68 8.31 -9.09
CA PRO A 41 10.14 8.71 -7.76
C PRO A 41 10.36 7.54 -6.79
N ASN A 42 11.30 7.71 -5.86
CA ASN A 42 11.66 6.75 -4.80
C ASN A 42 10.43 6.17 -4.08
N TYR A 43 9.52 7.03 -3.63
CA TYR A 43 8.33 6.61 -2.87
C TYR A 43 7.36 5.75 -3.70
N LEU A 44 7.30 5.93 -5.02
CA LEU A 44 6.47 5.09 -5.91
C LEU A 44 7.09 3.71 -6.08
N VAL A 45 8.41 3.63 -6.28
CA VAL A 45 9.12 2.35 -6.40
C VAL A 45 8.97 1.52 -5.14
N ILE A 46 9.18 2.12 -3.96
CA ILE A 46 9.07 1.39 -2.69
C ILE A 46 7.60 1.02 -2.41
N SER A 47 6.63 1.90 -2.70
CA SER A 47 5.21 1.55 -2.59
C SER A 47 4.84 0.37 -3.50
N GLY A 48 5.33 0.36 -4.74
CA GLY A 48 5.15 -0.75 -5.68
C GLY A 48 5.78 -2.04 -5.17
N LEU A 49 6.99 -1.96 -4.62
CA LEU A 49 7.68 -3.11 -4.02
C LEU A 49 6.87 -3.71 -2.86
N ILE A 50 6.30 -2.87 -1.98
CA ILE A 50 5.43 -3.32 -0.88
C ILE A 50 4.20 -4.04 -1.43
N VAL A 51 3.53 -3.47 -2.44
CA VAL A 51 2.35 -4.08 -3.05
C VAL A 51 2.69 -5.44 -3.67
N VAL A 52 3.80 -5.53 -4.42
CA VAL A 52 4.28 -6.79 -5.00
C VAL A 52 4.64 -7.80 -3.91
N ALA A 53 5.33 -7.37 -2.86
CA ALA A 53 5.70 -8.24 -1.74
C ALA A 53 4.47 -8.80 -1.02
N VAL A 54 3.45 -7.97 -0.76
CA VAL A 54 2.18 -8.41 -0.18
C VAL A 54 1.48 -9.38 -1.12
N MET A 55 1.39 -9.06 -2.42
CA MET A 55 0.74 -9.92 -3.41
C MET A 55 1.40 -11.31 -3.48
N VAL A 56 2.73 -11.35 -3.61
CA VAL A 56 3.50 -12.59 -3.62
C VAL A 56 3.33 -13.34 -2.31
N GLY A 57 3.41 -12.65 -1.17
CA GLY A 57 3.17 -13.21 0.16
C GLY A 57 1.80 -13.89 0.26
N CYS A 58 0.74 -13.22 -0.19
CA CYS A 58 -0.60 -13.80 -0.25
C CYS A 58 -0.67 -15.02 -1.15
N LEU A 59 -0.05 -15.01 -2.34
CA LEU A 59 -0.05 -16.16 -3.25
C LEU A 59 0.68 -17.37 -2.67
N LEU A 60 1.82 -17.15 -2.02
CA LEU A 60 2.59 -18.20 -1.36
C LEU A 60 1.80 -18.80 -0.19
N ILE A 61 1.21 -17.96 0.67
CA ILE A 61 0.44 -18.40 1.84
C ILE A 61 -0.84 -19.12 1.43
N LYS A 62 -1.54 -18.65 0.39
CA LYS A 62 -2.80 -19.25 -0.08
C LYS A 62 -2.66 -20.75 -0.35
N SER A 63 -1.53 -21.18 -0.91
CA SER A 63 -1.25 -22.59 -1.20
C SER A 63 -0.98 -23.47 0.04
N ARG A 64 -0.74 -22.84 1.19
CA ARG A 64 -0.31 -23.48 2.45
C ARG A 64 -1.36 -23.39 3.56
N LEU A 65 -2.53 -22.82 3.27
CA LEU A 65 -3.64 -22.74 4.23
C LEU A 65 -4.20 -24.13 4.50
N SER A 66 -4.37 -24.46 5.78
CA SER A 66 -4.95 -25.73 6.23
C SER A 66 -5.97 -25.46 7.33
N VAL A 67 -7.14 -26.07 7.20
CA VAL A 67 -8.21 -25.95 8.21
C VAL A 67 -7.94 -26.89 9.39
N GLU A 68 -7.47 -28.10 9.12
CA GLU A 68 -7.24 -29.12 10.17
C GLU A 68 -5.94 -28.89 10.94
N HIS A 69 -4.91 -28.38 10.27
CA HIS A 69 -3.57 -28.20 10.85
C HIS A 69 -3.00 -26.84 10.46
N PRO A 70 -3.51 -25.73 11.04
CA PRO A 70 -3.09 -24.39 10.68
C PRO A 70 -1.61 -24.18 10.99
N GLY A 71 -0.87 -23.62 10.03
CA GLY A 71 0.54 -23.27 10.21
C GLY A 71 0.73 -22.05 11.11
N ARG A 72 1.95 -21.85 11.63
CA ARG A 72 2.25 -20.71 12.52
C ARG A 72 1.93 -19.33 11.91
N VAL A 73 2.25 -19.14 10.63
CA VAL A 73 1.97 -17.88 9.92
C VAL A 73 0.47 -17.68 9.73
N GLN A 74 -0.28 -18.75 9.46
CA GLN A 74 -1.73 -18.70 9.36
C GLN A 74 -2.36 -18.26 10.69
N LEU A 75 -1.93 -18.86 11.81
CA LEU A 75 -2.40 -18.47 13.15
C LEU A 75 -2.16 -16.98 13.43
N LEU A 76 -0.95 -16.46 13.15
CA LEU A 76 -0.67 -15.03 13.34
C LEU A 76 -1.55 -14.13 12.47
N LEU A 77 -1.86 -14.54 11.24
CA LEU A 77 -2.75 -13.78 10.36
C LEU A 77 -4.21 -13.85 10.79
N GLU A 78 -4.66 -15.01 11.27
CA GLU A 78 -6.02 -15.20 11.82
C GLU A 78 -6.22 -14.39 13.10
N ASP A 79 -5.21 -14.33 13.98
CA ASP A 79 -5.21 -13.50 15.17
C ASP A 79 -5.26 -12.01 14.79
N GLY A 80 -4.43 -11.59 13.83
CA GLY A 80 -4.44 -10.21 13.32
C GLY A 80 -5.78 -9.82 12.70
N LEU A 81 -6.41 -10.73 11.94
CA LEU A 81 -7.73 -10.51 11.36
C LEU A 81 -8.83 -10.45 12.44
N SER A 82 -8.74 -11.30 13.45
CA SER A 82 -9.66 -11.30 14.59
C SER A 82 -9.56 -9.99 15.39
N ALA A 83 -8.34 -9.48 15.61
CA ALA A 83 -8.11 -8.19 16.23
C ALA A 83 -8.71 -7.03 15.41
N LEU A 84 -8.57 -7.08 14.08
CA LEU A 84 -9.19 -6.11 13.17
C LEU A 84 -10.72 -6.15 13.25
N TYR A 85 -11.32 -7.34 13.29
CA TYR A 85 -12.77 -7.47 13.44
C TYR A 85 -13.25 -6.94 14.79
N GLY A 86 -12.55 -7.24 15.89
CA GLY A 86 -12.85 -6.67 17.20
C GLY A 86 -12.83 -5.15 17.18
N LEU A 87 -11.77 -4.54 16.62
CA LEU A 87 -11.67 -3.09 16.47
C LEU A 87 -12.84 -2.49 15.69
N LEU A 88 -13.25 -3.14 14.60
CA LEU A 88 -14.37 -2.67 13.77
C LEU A 88 -15.72 -2.82 14.46
N ASP A 89 -15.92 -3.93 15.18
CA ASP A 89 -17.14 -4.16 15.96
C ASP A 89 -17.26 -3.13 17.09
N ASP A 90 -16.16 -2.80 17.76
CA ASP A 90 -16.13 -1.81 18.85
C ASP A 90 -16.31 -0.37 18.35
N THR A 91 -15.73 -0.04 17.19
CA THR A 91 -15.72 1.34 16.66
C THR A 91 -16.93 1.67 15.80
N VAL A 92 -17.36 0.73 14.95
CA VAL A 92 -18.44 0.93 13.96
C VAL A 92 -19.74 0.22 14.37
N GLY A 93 -19.65 -0.84 15.16
CA GLY A 93 -20.78 -1.68 15.54
C GLY A 93 -20.96 -2.90 14.62
N PRO A 94 -22.12 -3.58 14.68
CA PRO A 94 -22.34 -4.90 14.05
C PRO A 94 -22.13 -4.96 12.53
N LYS A 95 -22.24 -3.82 11.83
CA LYS A 95 -21.98 -3.71 10.39
C LYS A 95 -20.51 -3.47 10.05
N GLY A 96 -19.64 -3.28 11.04
CA GLY A 96 -18.24 -2.89 10.91
C GLY A 96 -17.40 -3.86 10.10
N ARG A 97 -17.64 -5.17 10.27
CA ARG A 97 -16.87 -6.24 9.58
C ARG A 97 -16.91 -6.14 8.06
N ARG A 98 -17.95 -5.55 7.47
CA ARG A 98 -18.05 -5.28 6.01
C ARG A 98 -16.91 -4.41 5.50
N TYR A 99 -16.35 -3.56 6.36
CA TYR A 99 -15.29 -2.60 6.02
C TYR A 99 -13.88 -3.16 6.25
N ALA A 100 -13.76 -4.39 6.76
CA ALA A 100 -12.49 -4.99 7.11
C ALA A 100 -11.52 -5.09 5.94
N THR A 101 -12.01 -5.35 4.72
CA THR A 101 -11.13 -5.41 3.55
C THR A 101 -10.43 -4.08 3.29
N LEU A 102 -11.15 -2.96 3.31
CA LEU A 102 -10.53 -1.66 3.07
C LEU A 102 -9.65 -1.24 4.24
N VAL A 103 -10.18 -1.29 5.47
CA VAL A 103 -9.45 -0.86 6.67
C VAL A 103 -8.20 -1.72 6.88
N GLY A 104 -8.32 -3.04 6.69
CA GLY A 104 -7.22 -3.97 6.79
C GLY A 104 -6.17 -3.77 5.71
N THR A 105 -6.55 -3.53 4.45
CA THR A 105 -5.57 -3.31 3.37
C THR A 105 -4.85 -1.98 3.49
N VAL A 106 -5.56 -0.89 3.77
CA VAL A 106 -4.95 0.43 4.01
C VAL A 106 -4.07 0.38 5.26
N GLY A 107 -4.55 -0.23 6.34
CA GLY A 107 -3.79 -0.40 7.58
C GLY A 107 -2.51 -1.22 7.38
N LEU A 108 -2.60 -2.36 6.67
CA LEU A 108 -1.45 -3.19 6.34
C LEU A 108 -0.45 -2.45 5.44
N PHE A 109 -0.92 -1.71 4.44
CA PHE A 109 -0.06 -0.90 3.58
C PHE A 109 0.69 0.18 4.36
N ILE A 110 0.00 0.92 5.22
CA ILE A 110 0.61 1.95 6.08
C ILE A 110 1.62 1.32 7.03
N LEU A 111 1.27 0.18 7.65
CA LEU A 111 2.14 -0.56 8.56
C LEU A 111 3.45 -0.96 7.86
N LEU A 112 3.36 -1.61 6.70
CA LEU A 112 4.54 -2.05 5.94
C LEU A 112 5.34 -0.86 5.41
N SER A 113 4.67 0.22 5.02
CA SER A 113 5.34 1.46 4.60
C SER A 113 6.16 2.05 5.73
N ASN A 114 5.60 2.14 6.94
CA ASN A 114 6.31 2.65 8.11
C ASN A 114 7.45 1.73 8.54
N LEU A 115 7.24 0.40 8.52
CA LEU A 115 8.27 -0.59 8.83
C LEU A 115 9.41 -0.60 7.80
N SER A 116 9.12 -0.32 6.52
CA SER A 116 10.16 -0.24 5.49
C SER A 116 11.20 0.84 5.79
N GLY A 117 10.80 1.96 6.43
CA GLY A 117 11.73 3.00 6.84
C GLY A 117 12.67 2.63 7.98
N LEU A 118 12.44 1.50 8.67
CA LEU A 118 13.38 0.96 9.67
C LEU A 118 14.54 0.18 9.01
N VAL A 119 14.35 -0.28 7.77
CA VAL A 119 15.38 -1.02 7.04
C VAL A 119 16.43 -0.03 6.53
N PRO A 120 17.71 -0.20 6.90
CA PRO A 120 18.77 0.69 6.45
C PRO A 120 18.80 0.81 4.92
N GLY A 121 18.75 2.05 4.42
CA GLY A 121 18.74 2.36 2.99
C GLY A 121 17.35 2.55 2.40
N LEU A 122 16.28 1.98 2.97
CA LEU A 122 14.92 2.21 2.47
C LEU A 122 14.29 3.47 3.09
N MET A 123 13.48 4.17 2.29
CA MET A 123 12.65 5.28 2.75
C MET A 123 11.22 4.79 2.97
N ALA A 124 10.58 5.21 4.05
CA ALA A 124 9.15 4.95 4.26
C ALA A 124 8.32 5.73 3.21
N PRO A 125 7.50 5.07 2.37
CA PRO A 125 6.67 5.79 1.39
C PRO A 125 5.74 6.82 2.01
N THR A 126 5.27 6.55 3.23
CA THR A 126 4.41 7.42 4.05
C THR A 126 5.08 8.73 4.48
N SER A 127 6.40 8.87 4.30
CA SER A 127 7.08 10.17 4.47
C SER A 127 6.78 11.16 3.35
N ASN A 128 6.27 10.69 2.21
CA ASN A 128 5.84 11.54 1.11
C ASN A 128 4.33 11.85 1.23
N ILE A 129 3.98 13.14 1.13
CA ILE A 129 2.59 13.60 1.25
C ILE A 129 1.67 13.02 0.17
N ASN A 130 2.18 12.72 -1.03
CA ASN A 130 1.37 12.15 -2.10
C ASN A 130 0.86 10.75 -1.73
N VAL A 131 1.65 9.97 -0.98
CA VAL A 131 1.26 8.63 -0.54
C VAL A 131 0.18 8.72 0.54
N THR A 132 0.39 9.59 1.55
CA THR A 132 -0.60 9.77 2.63
C THR A 132 -1.89 10.41 2.12
N LEU A 133 -1.81 11.37 1.21
CA LEU A 133 -2.96 11.94 0.51
C LEU A 133 -3.71 10.90 -0.32
N GLY A 134 -3.00 10.02 -1.03
CA GLY A 134 -3.61 8.93 -1.79
C GLY A 134 -4.46 8.01 -0.90
N CYS A 135 -3.90 7.60 0.25
CA CYS A 135 -4.65 6.84 1.26
C CYS A 135 -5.85 7.64 1.80
N ALA A 136 -5.65 8.91 2.16
CA ALA A 136 -6.68 9.76 2.73
C ALA A 136 -7.86 9.97 1.76
N ILE A 137 -7.59 10.27 0.50
CA ILE A 137 -8.62 10.44 -0.54
C ILE A 137 -9.38 9.14 -0.75
N THR A 138 -8.67 8.00 -0.81
CA THR A 138 -9.31 6.68 -0.98
C THR A 138 -10.30 6.40 0.15
N VAL A 139 -9.87 6.60 1.40
CA VAL A 139 -10.72 6.38 2.59
C VAL A 139 -11.86 7.40 2.63
N PHE A 140 -11.58 8.67 2.32
CA PHE A 140 -12.57 9.76 2.29
C PHE A 140 -13.70 9.46 1.31
N VAL A 141 -13.36 9.12 0.06
CA VAL A 141 -14.35 8.80 -0.98
C VAL A 141 -15.15 7.56 -0.59
N TYR A 142 -14.48 6.52 -0.08
CA TYR A 142 -15.16 5.30 0.35
C TYR A 142 -16.15 5.56 1.49
N TYR A 143 -15.73 6.33 2.50
CA TYR A 143 -16.58 6.69 3.63
C TYR A 143 -17.83 7.45 3.17
N HIS A 144 -17.66 8.50 2.36
CA HIS A 144 -18.78 9.31 1.87
C HIS A 144 -19.72 8.51 0.96
N PHE A 145 -19.16 7.66 0.08
CA PHE A 145 -19.96 6.76 -0.76
C PHE A 145 -20.86 5.85 0.10
N HIS A 146 -20.31 5.27 1.16
CA HIS A 146 -21.08 4.43 2.08
C HIS A 146 -22.07 5.23 2.94
N GLY A 147 -21.72 6.45 3.34
CA GLY A 147 -22.63 7.36 4.03
C GLY A 147 -23.87 7.66 3.20
N VAL A 148 -23.69 8.07 1.95
CA VAL A 148 -24.80 8.32 1.00
C VAL A 148 -25.60 7.04 0.75
N LYS A 149 -24.95 5.88 0.63
CA LYS A 149 -25.64 4.61 0.39
C LYS A 149 -26.54 4.18 1.55
N GLU A 150 -26.11 4.38 2.80
CA GLU A 150 -26.88 3.92 3.97
C GLU A 150 -27.89 4.97 4.47
N GLN A 151 -27.62 6.27 4.28
CA GLN A 151 -28.47 7.38 4.78
C GLN A 151 -29.30 8.07 3.68
N GLY A 152 -29.04 7.78 2.41
CA GLY A 152 -29.64 8.46 1.27
C GLY A 152 -28.92 9.76 0.90
N VAL A 153 -29.31 10.32 -0.24
CA VAL A 153 -28.97 11.70 -0.59
C VAL A 153 -30.01 12.57 0.13
N VAL A 154 -29.60 13.29 1.16
CA VAL A 154 -30.45 14.28 1.83
C VAL A 154 -30.78 15.40 0.85
#